data_AF-A0A524J193-F1
#
_entry.id   AF-A0A524J193-F1
#
_cell.length_a   1.000
_cell.length_b   1.000
_cell.length_c   1.000
_cell.angle_alpha   90.00
_cell.angle_beta   90.00
_cell.angle_gamma   90.00
#
_symmetry.space_group_name_H-M   'P 1'
#
loop_
_entity.id
_entity.type
_entity.pdbx_description
1 polymer ?
#
loop_
_entity_poly.entity_id
_entity_poly.type
_entity_poly.pdbx_seq_one_letter_code
_entity_poly.pdbx_strand_id
1 'polypeptide(L)'
;RADILIAAVGRAEMVKADWVKPGAVVIDVGTNQVADPSRKRGYRLVGDVAYDEVKEVASWITPVPGGVGPMTIAMLLKNTLKSAKRSLKE
;
A
#
# COMPACT_ATOMS: atom_id res chain seq x y z
N ARG A 1 -19.54 8.60 1.45
CA ARG A 1 -18.08 8.56 1.77
C ARG A 1 -17.75 7.16 2.27
N ALA A 2 -16.53 6.66 2.02
CA ALA A 2 -16.15 5.26 2.27
C ALA A 2 -15.58 5.04 3.68
N ASP A 3 -15.89 3.88 4.28
CA ASP A 3 -15.29 3.40 5.54
C ASP A 3 -13.93 2.73 5.33
N ILE A 4 -13.74 2.10 4.17
CA ILE A 4 -12.50 1.47 3.74
C ILE A 4 -12.13 2.03 2.37
N LEU A 5 -10.90 2.50 2.24
CA LEU A 5 -10.34 3.01 0.98
C LEU A 5 -9.12 2.16 0.60
N ILE A 6 -9.13 1.62 -0.62
CA ILE A 6 -7.97 0.93 -1.21
C ILE A 6 -7.46 1.79 -2.37
N ALA A 7 -6.28 2.40 -2.19
CA ALA A 7 -5.64 3.23 -3.20
C ALA A 7 -4.69 2.38 -4.05
N ALA A 8 -4.99 2.24 -5.34
CA ALA A 8 -4.24 1.42 -6.30
C ALA A 8 -4.23 2.07 -7.70
N VAL A 9 -4.01 3.39 -7.74
CA VAL A 9 -4.06 4.24 -8.94
C VAL A 9 -2.70 4.34 -9.63
N GLY A 10 -1.60 4.19 -8.89
CA GLY A 10 -0.24 4.36 -9.44
C GLY A 10 0.11 5.81 -9.73
N ARG A 11 -0.29 6.72 -8.84
CA ARG A 11 0.02 8.16 -8.90
C ARG A 11 0.42 8.65 -7.52
N ALA A 12 1.66 9.09 -7.40
CA ALA A 12 2.26 9.56 -6.15
C ALA A 12 1.38 10.59 -5.44
N GLU A 13 1.03 10.29 -4.18
CA GLU A 13 0.39 11.23 -3.24
C GLU A 13 -0.89 11.90 -3.79
N MET A 14 -1.62 11.23 -4.70
CA MET A 14 -2.84 11.74 -5.33
C MET A 14 -4.02 11.83 -4.34
N VAL A 15 -4.17 10.83 -3.46
CA VAL A 15 -5.26 10.81 -2.46
C VAL A 15 -4.90 11.74 -1.31
N LYS A 16 -5.75 12.76 -1.11
CA LYS A 16 -5.58 13.82 -0.10
C LYS A 16 -6.47 13.63 1.13
N ALA A 17 -6.09 14.27 2.24
CA ALA A 17 -6.77 14.14 3.54
C ALA A 17 -8.27 14.51 3.52
N ASP A 18 -8.64 15.55 2.77
CA ASP A 18 -10.03 16.03 2.66
C ASP A 18 -10.96 15.06 1.92
N TRP A 19 -10.39 14.11 1.16
CA TRP A 19 -11.14 13.07 0.45
C TRP A 19 -11.48 11.89 1.38
N VAL A 20 -10.73 11.73 2.47
CA VAL A 20 -10.84 10.59 3.39
C VAL A 20 -11.91 10.87 4.45
N LYS A 21 -12.76 9.87 4.71
CA LYS A 21 -13.73 9.93 5.81
C LYS A 21 -12.96 9.86 7.14
N PRO A 22 -13.21 10.75 8.11
CA PRO A 22 -12.63 10.61 9.45
C PRO A 22 -12.87 9.23 10.04
N GLY A 23 -11.82 8.57 10.52
CA GLY A 23 -11.87 7.22 11.05
C GLY A 23 -11.87 6.09 10.00
N ALA A 24 -11.75 6.39 8.71
CA ALA A 24 -11.64 5.35 7.68
C ALA A 24 -10.35 4.52 7.80
N VAL A 25 -10.40 3.29 7.29
CA VAL A 25 -9.21 2.45 7.08
C VAL A 25 -8.70 2.68 5.67
N VAL A 26 -7.41 2.97 5.52
CA VAL A 26 -6.76 3.25 4.24
C VAL A 26 -5.68 2.21 3.95
N ILE A 27 -5.81 1.52 2.83
CA ILE A 27 -4.81 0.59 2.31
C ILE A 27 -4.20 1.21 1.06
N ASP A 28 -2.93 1.58 1.15
CA ASP A 28 -2.14 2.14 0.06
C ASP A 28 -1.34 1.02 -0.63
N VAL A 29 -1.81 0.65 -1.81
CA VAL A 29 -1.18 -0.34 -2.70
C VAL A 29 -0.18 0.34 -3.64
N GLY A 30 -0.30 1.67 -3.80
CA GLY A 30 0.54 2.47 -4.68
C GLY A 30 2.02 2.28 -4.37
N THR A 31 2.83 2.19 -5.42
CA THR A 31 4.29 2.17 -5.29
C THR A 31 4.88 3.00 -6.42
N ASN A 32 5.17 4.25 -6.11
CA ASN A 32 5.63 5.25 -7.05
C ASN A 32 7.08 5.63 -6.70
N GLN A 33 7.91 5.84 -7.73
CA GLN A 33 9.27 6.34 -7.54
C GLN A 33 9.26 7.86 -7.68
N VAL A 34 9.78 8.55 -6.67
CA VAL A 34 9.96 10.00 -6.70
C VAL A 34 11.45 10.29 -6.55
N ALA A 35 12.00 11.09 -7.46
CA ALA A 35 13.41 11.47 -7.46
C ALA A 35 13.79 12.06 -6.09
N ASP A 36 14.87 11.55 -5.53
CA ASP A 36 15.40 11.94 -4.22
C ASP A 36 16.92 11.72 -4.23
N PRO A 37 17.70 12.78 -4.53
CA PRO A 37 19.17 12.70 -4.59
C PRO A 37 19.82 12.31 -3.26
N SER A 38 19.11 12.44 -2.13
CA SER A 38 19.63 12.04 -0.81
C SER A 38 19.66 10.52 -0.62
N ARG A 39 18.94 9.77 -1.45
CA ARG A 39 18.84 8.31 -1.36
C ARG A 39 19.86 7.63 -2.28
N LYS A 40 20.43 6.51 -1.81
CA LYS A 40 21.38 5.69 -2.58
C LYS A 40 20.89 5.30 -3.99
N ARG A 41 19.58 5.10 -4.16
CA ARG A 41 18.96 4.70 -5.43
C ARG A 41 18.59 5.90 -6.32
N GLY A 42 18.80 7.14 -5.87
CA GLY A 42 18.37 8.37 -6.55
C GLY A 42 16.86 8.64 -6.46
N TYR A 43 16.11 7.82 -5.73
CA TYR A 43 14.68 7.97 -5.52
C TYR A 43 14.24 7.39 -4.17
N ARG A 44 13.10 7.89 -3.69
CA ARG A 44 12.31 7.30 -2.60
C ARG A 44 11.06 6.65 -3.17
N LEU A 45 10.53 5.68 -2.44
CA LEU A 45 9.23 5.08 -2.74
C LEU A 45 8.14 5.81 -1.97
N VAL A 46 7.05 6.13 -2.66
CA VAL A 46 5.86 6.76 -2.08
C VAL A 46 4.61 6.04 -2.57
N GLY A 47 3.57 6.11 -1.75
CA GLY A 47 2.28 5.52 -2.09
C GLY A 47 1.43 6.42 -2.98
N ASP A 48 0.19 5.99 -3.22
CA ASP A 48 -0.82 6.81 -3.88
C ASP A 48 -1.45 7.83 -2.91
N VAL A 49 -1.25 7.64 -1.61
CA VAL A 49 -1.82 8.45 -0.55
C VAL A 49 -0.78 9.42 0.00
N ALA A 50 -1.19 10.67 0.22
CA ALA A 50 -0.40 11.65 0.95
C ALA A 50 -0.34 11.27 2.45
N TYR A 51 0.56 10.34 2.79
CA TYR A 51 0.56 9.63 4.07
C TYR A 51 0.55 10.56 5.29
N ASP A 52 1.35 11.64 5.27
CA ASP A 52 1.53 12.52 6.43
C ASP A 52 0.27 13.31 6.82
N GLU A 53 -0.57 13.66 5.85
CA GLU A 53 -1.84 14.35 6.12
C GLU A 53 -2.98 13.34 6.35
N VAL A 54 -2.98 12.19 5.67
CA VAL A 54 -4.05 11.20 5.79
C VAL A 54 -3.97 10.43 7.11
N LYS A 55 -2.77 10.21 7.67
CA LYS A 55 -2.60 9.54 8.97
C LYS A 55 -3.29 10.26 10.13
N GLU A 56 -3.51 11.57 10.01
CA GLU A 56 -4.18 12.38 11.03
C GLU A 56 -5.71 12.26 10.95
N VAL A 57 -6.25 11.73 9.85
CA VAL A 57 -7.70 11.60 9.59
C VAL A 57 -8.16 10.14 9.66
N ALA A 58 -7.38 9.23 9.12
CA ALA A 58 -7.70 7.80 9.06
C ALA A 58 -7.55 7.15 10.45
N SER A 59 -8.35 6.10 10.73
CA SER A 59 -8.14 5.27 11.93
C SER A 59 -6.94 4.34 11.76
N TRP A 60 -6.72 3.86 10.53
CA TRP A 60 -5.62 2.99 10.15
C TRP A 60 -5.15 3.35 8.75
N ILE A 61 -3.84 3.34 8.53
CA ILE A 61 -3.23 3.57 7.21
C ILE A 61 -2.00 2.69 7.04
N THR A 62 -1.81 2.09 5.86
CA THR A 62 -0.59 1.35 5.54
C THR A 62 0.49 2.28 4.99
N PRO A 63 1.75 2.21 5.47
CA PRO A 63 2.83 3.03 4.96
C PRO A 63 3.36 2.51 3.61
N VAL A 64 3.97 3.40 2.84
CA VAL A 64 4.76 3.04 1.65
C VAL A 64 6.13 3.71 1.78
N PRO A 65 7.25 2.93 1.81
CA PRO A 65 7.31 1.46 1.77
C PRO A 65 6.90 0.78 3.09
N GLY A 66 6.77 -0.55 3.07
CA GLY A 66 6.57 -1.37 4.27
C GLY A 66 5.14 -1.87 4.51
N GLY A 67 4.15 -1.37 3.77
CA GLY A 67 2.76 -1.81 3.84
C GLY A 67 2.47 -3.02 2.95
N VAL A 68 1.84 -2.78 1.79
CA VAL A 68 1.30 -3.87 0.95
C VAL A 68 2.38 -4.71 0.26
N GLY A 69 3.53 -4.13 -0.08
CA GLY A 69 4.62 -4.82 -0.80
C GLY A 69 5.08 -6.14 -0.16
N PRO A 70 5.49 -6.15 1.14
CA PRO A 70 5.83 -7.39 1.85
C PRO A 70 4.69 -8.42 1.88
N MET A 71 3.45 -7.97 2.01
CA MET A 71 2.28 -8.87 2.01
C MET A 71 2.05 -9.52 0.65
N THR A 72 2.33 -8.82 -0.46
CA THR A 72 2.25 -9.41 -1.81
C THR A 72 3.18 -10.62 -1.95
N ILE A 73 4.42 -10.52 -1.46
CA ILE A 73 5.38 -11.64 -1.48
C ILE A 73 4.88 -12.80 -0.61
N ALA A 74 4.43 -12.51 0.62
CA ALA A 74 3.91 -13.53 1.52
C ALA A 74 2.69 -14.27 0.93
N MET A 75 1.79 -13.53 0.27
CA MET A 75 0.61 -14.11 -0.35
C MET A 75 0.94 -14.95 -1.59
N LEU A 76 1.94 -14.55 -2.37
CA LEU A 76 2.45 -15.39 -3.46
C LEU A 76 2.95 -16.74 -2.92
N LEU A 77 3.81 -16.73 -1.89
CA LEU A 77 4.34 -17.95 -1.28
C LEU A 77 3.24 -18.83 -0.67
N LYS A 78 2.26 -18.21 0.00
CA LYS A 78 1.08 -18.90 0.54
C LYS A 78 0.27 -19.57 -0.57
N ASN A 79 0.06 -18.89 -1.68
CA ASN A 79 -0.67 -19.42 -2.83
C ASN A 79 0.10 -20.59 -3.48
N THR A 80 1.42 -20.46 -3.63
CA THR A 80 2.29 -21.53 -4.11
C THR A 80 2.21 -22.77 -3.20
N LEU A 81 2.30 -22.59 -1.89
CA LEU A 81 2.17 -23.70 -0.92
C LEU A 81 0.78 -24.36 -1.00
N LYS A 82 -0.28 -23.55 -1.14
CA LYS A 82 -1.64 -24.07 -1.30
C LYS A 82 -1.78 -24.89 -2.58
N SER A 83 -1.16 -24.45 -3.67
CA SER A 83 -1.12 -25.17 -4.95
C SER A 83 -0.40 -26.51 -4.81
N ALA A 84 0.80 -26.52 -4.21
CA ALA A 84 1.57 -27.74 -3.98
C ALA A 84 0.83 -28.76 -3.10
N LYS A 85 0.13 -28.30 -2.05
CA LYS A 85 -0.72 -29.18 -1.22
C LYS A 85 -1.90 -29.77 -1.99
N ARG A 86 -2.44 -29.06 -3.00
CA ARG A 86 -3.53 -29.55 -3.84
C ARG A 86 -3.04 -30.57 -4.86
N SER A 87 -1.88 -30.36 -5.48
CA SER A 87 -1.33 -31.29 -6.45
C SER A 87 -0.89 -32.63 -5.85
N LEU A 88 -0.70 -32.69 -4.53
CA LEU A 88 -0.32 -33.91 -3.79
C LEU A 88 -1.50 -34.67 -3.18
N LYS A 89 -2.72 -34.11 -3.24
CA LYS A 89 -3.94 -34.83 -2.84
C LYS A 89 -4.54 -35.43 -4.10
N GLU A 90 -4.66 -36.76 -4.12
CA GLU A 90 -5.42 -37.50 -5.15
C GLU A 90 -6.86 -36.98 -5.26
#